data_AF-W4MBZ4-F1
#
_entry.id   AF-W4MBZ4-F1
#
_cell.length_a   1.000
_cell.length_b   1.000
_cell.length_c   1.000
_cell.angle_alpha   90.00
_cell.angle_beta   90.00
_cell.angle_gamma   90.00
#
_symmetry.space_group_name_H-M   'P 1'
#
loop_
_entity.id
_entity.type
_entity.pdbx_description
1 polymer ?
#
loop_
_entity_poly.entity_id
_entity_poly.type
_entity_poly.pdbx_seq_one_letter_code
_entity_poly.pdbx_strand_id
1 'polypeptide(L)'
;MEDCRQPDEDATEANKAALFHRVEQALRSSDLDTILEGRVARAVEDDLVDFNRKVEPDGSIGEVDVETQNALIEVTTRRSGKSKQIRKLLANSDMNPARKPVILFAPNYGAHATTNITSTGAIVVCTEEELLEVLATLEEKK
;
A
#
# COMPACT_ATOMS: atom_id res chain seq x y z
N MET A 1 14.47 -36.99 -22.37
CA MET A 1 13.89 -36.38 -21.16
C MET A 1 14.30 -34.93 -21.21
N GLU A 2 13.53 -34.11 -21.91
CA GLU A 2 13.74 -32.67 -21.92
C GLU A 2 13.08 -32.10 -20.67
N ASP A 3 13.88 -31.39 -19.90
CA ASP A 3 13.53 -30.68 -18.68
C ASP A 3 12.65 -29.47 -19.06
N CYS A 4 11.33 -29.59 -18.84
CA CYS A 4 10.38 -28.50 -18.99
C CYS A 4 10.57 -27.50 -17.84
N ARG A 5 11.60 -26.65 -17.92
CA ARG A 5 11.79 -25.54 -16.99
C ARG A 5 10.67 -24.51 -17.22
N GLN A 6 9.74 -24.39 -16.27
CA GLN A 6 8.59 -23.47 -16.32
C GLN A 6 9.08 -22.03 -16.07
N PRO A 7 9.17 -21.16 -17.09
CA PRO A 7 9.78 -19.83 -16.95
C PRO A 7 8.91 -18.85 -16.14
N ASP A 8 7.60 -19.10 -16.04
CA ASP A 8 6.65 -18.18 -15.39
C ASP A 8 6.64 -18.31 -13.86
N GLU A 9 6.94 -19.50 -13.32
CA GLU A 9 7.02 -19.74 -11.87
C GLU A 9 8.29 -19.12 -11.29
N ASP A 10 9.44 -19.30 -11.95
CA ASP A 10 10.72 -18.73 -11.53
C ASP A 10 10.70 -17.20 -11.52
N ALA A 11 10.04 -16.56 -12.49
CA ALA A 11 9.91 -15.10 -12.54
C ALA A 11 8.98 -14.55 -11.43
N THR A 12 7.92 -15.28 -11.11
CA THR A 12 6.97 -14.91 -10.04
C THR A 12 7.65 -14.99 -8.67
N GLU A 13 8.40 -16.06 -8.42
CA GLU A 13 9.15 -16.24 -7.16
C GLU A 13 10.28 -15.22 -7.02
N ALA A 14 11.02 -14.92 -8.10
CA ALA A 14 12.05 -13.89 -8.08
C ALA A 14 11.47 -12.50 -7.78
N ASN A 15 10.31 -12.17 -8.35
CA ASN A 15 9.61 -10.91 -8.08
C ASN A 15 9.14 -10.83 -6.62
N LYS A 16 8.58 -11.92 -6.09
CA LYS A 16 8.15 -12.01 -4.69
C LYS A 16 9.33 -11.87 -3.72
N ALA A 17 10.46 -12.52 -4.02
CA ALA A 17 11.69 -12.38 -3.24
C ALA A 17 12.24 -10.94 -3.26
N ALA A 18 12.21 -10.27 -4.41
CA ALA A 18 12.61 -8.87 -4.53
C ALA A 18 11.67 -7.94 -3.72
N LEU A 19 10.37 -8.21 -3.75
CA LEU A 19 9.38 -7.47 -2.98
C LEU A 19 9.63 -7.61 -1.47
N PHE A 20 9.80 -8.83 -0.96
CA PHE A 20 10.11 -9.07 0.44
C PHE A 20 11.44 -8.47 0.86
N HIS A 21 12.45 -8.49 -0.02
CA HIS A 21 13.70 -7.79 0.24
C HIS A 21 13.49 -6.29 0.47
N ARG A 22 12.62 -5.63 -0.32
CA ARG A 22 12.31 -4.21 -0.14
C ARG A 22 11.60 -3.93 1.18
N VAL A 23 10.67 -4.79 1.58
CA VAL A 23 10.00 -4.72 2.89
C VAL A 23 11.01 -4.85 4.03
N GLU A 24 11.92 -5.83 3.95
CA GLU A 24 13.02 -6.00 4.92
C GLU A 24 13.94 -4.77 5.01
N GLN A 25 14.27 -4.14 3.89
CA GLN A 25 15.07 -2.91 3.88
C GLN A 25 14.32 -1.76 4.55
N ALA A 26 13.03 -1.61 4.26
CA ALA A 26 12.21 -0.55 4.85
C ALA A 26 12.12 -0.67 6.38
N LEU A 27 11.96 -1.89 6.89
CA LEU A 27 11.94 -2.18 8.33
C LEU A 27 13.27 -1.90 9.04
N ARG A 28 14.38 -1.82 8.30
CA ARG A 28 15.72 -1.48 8.81
C ARG A 28 16.13 -0.04 8.53
N SER A 29 15.23 0.76 7.94
CA SER A 29 15.46 2.17 7.67
C SER A 29 15.66 2.95 8.98
N SER A 30 16.28 4.13 8.88
CA SER A 30 16.32 5.11 9.97
C SER A 30 15.15 6.10 9.91
N ASP A 31 14.39 6.11 8.81
CA ASP A 31 13.22 6.96 8.62
C ASP A 31 11.95 6.29 9.17
N LEU A 32 11.24 6.99 10.05
CA LEU A 32 10.06 6.45 10.74
C LEU A 32 8.88 6.22 9.80
N ASP A 33 8.71 7.06 8.76
CA ASP A 33 7.67 6.85 7.76
C ASP A 33 7.96 5.56 6.97
N THR A 34 9.19 5.40 6.47
CA THR A 34 9.64 4.17 5.79
C THR A 34 9.50 2.91 6.65
N ILE A 35 9.86 2.97 7.94
CA ILE A 35 9.69 1.82 8.85
C ILE A 35 8.20 1.46 8.98
N LEU A 36 7.32 2.47 9.09
CA LEU A 36 5.89 2.25 9.22
C LEU A 36 5.30 1.62 7.95
N GLU A 37 5.71 2.08 6.77
CA GLU A 37 5.36 1.47 5.47
C GLU A 37 5.76 -0.01 5.45
N GLY A 38 7.00 -0.33 5.83
CA GLY A 38 7.47 -1.71 5.90
C GLY A 38 6.69 -2.57 6.90
N ARG A 39 6.23 -1.99 8.02
CA ARG A 39 5.39 -2.69 8.99
C ARG A 39 4.01 -3.00 8.43
N VAL A 40 3.39 -2.03 7.75
CA VAL A 40 2.10 -2.23 7.08
C VAL A 40 2.22 -3.29 6.00
N ALA A 41 3.26 -3.21 5.15
CA ALA A 41 3.50 -4.20 4.11
C ALA A 41 3.71 -5.62 4.68
N ARG A 42 4.42 -5.75 5.81
CA ARG A 42 4.55 -7.04 6.52
C ARG A 42 3.22 -7.55 7.05
N ALA A 43 2.39 -6.67 7.61
CA ALA A 43 1.10 -7.08 8.16
C ALA A 43 0.15 -7.63 7.09
N VAL A 44 0.34 -7.24 5.82
CA VAL A 44 -0.46 -7.69 4.68
C VAL A 44 0.35 -8.56 3.70
N GLU A 45 1.42 -9.22 4.16
CA GLU A 45 2.39 -9.95 3.32
C GLU A 45 1.73 -10.97 2.38
N ASP A 46 0.67 -11.63 2.83
CA ASP A 46 -0.08 -12.63 2.06
C ASP A 46 -0.93 -12.01 0.94
N ASP A 47 -1.36 -10.75 1.06
CA ASP A 47 -2.15 -10.01 0.07
C ASP A 47 -1.31 -8.95 -0.69
N LEU A 48 -0.01 -8.87 -0.40
CA LEU A 48 0.88 -7.83 -0.93
C LEU A 48 1.14 -8.04 -2.43
N VAL A 49 0.78 -7.04 -3.22
CA VAL A 49 0.98 -7.01 -4.68
C VAL A 49 2.22 -6.18 -5.04
N ASP A 50 2.38 -5.00 -4.45
CA ASP A 50 3.59 -4.18 -4.61
C ASP A 50 3.81 -3.30 -3.38
N PHE A 51 5.02 -2.78 -3.25
CA PHE A 51 5.49 -1.97 -2.14
C PHE A 51 6.29 -0.80 -2.70
N ASN A 52 6.11 0.42 -2.22
CA ASN A 52 6.81 1.64 -2.64
C ASN A 52 6.97 1.76 -4.17
N ARG A 53 5.87 1.54 -4.91
CA ARG A 53 5.85 1.58 -6.37
C ARG A 53 5.83 3.02 -6.87
N LYS A 54 6.89 3.43 -7.58
CA LYS A 54 6.94 4.72 -8.27
C LYS A 54 6.22 4.65 -9.61
N VAL A 55 5.38 5.65 -9.89
CA VAL A 55 4.69 5.82 -11.15
C VAL A 55 5.46 6.81 -12.01
N GLU A 56 5.84 6.35 -13.20
CA GLU A 56 6.99 6.84 -13.99
C GLU A 56 8.36 6.53 -13.35
N PRO A 57 9.43 6.40 -14.15
CA PRO A 57 10.76 6.02 -13.65
C PRO A 57 11.31 6.94 -12.55
N ASP A 58 10.90 8.21 -12.54
CA ASP A 58 11.31 9.20 -11.54
C ASP A 58 10.29 9.42 -10.41
N GLY A 59 9.12 8.78 -10.47
CA GLY A 59 8.03 9.02 -9.53
C GLY A 59 7.34 10.38 -9.75
N SER A 60 7.46 11.00 -10.93
CA SER A 60 6.83 12.30 -11.23
C SER A 60 5.30 12.26 -11.09
N ILE A 61 4.68 11.12 -11.38
CA ILE A 61 3.25 10.89 -11.13
C ILE A 61 3.01 10.45 -9.67
N GLY A 62 4.00 10.01 -8.93
CA GLY A 62 3.90 9.77 -7.49
C GLY A 62 4.27 8.34 -7.13
N GLU A 63 3.95 7.97 -5.90
CA GLU A 63 4.30 6.69 -5.31
C GLU A 63 3.06 6.05 -4.67
N VAL A 64 3.01 4.73 -4.70
CA VAL A 64 2.05 3.90 -3.96
C VAL A 64 2.84 3.17 -2.88
N ASP A 65 2.59 3.51 -1.61
CA ASP A 65 3.34 2.98 -0.48
C ASP A 65 3.12 1.47 -0.34
N VAL A 66 1.87 1.02 -0.32
CA VAL A 66 1.51 -0.41 -0.27
C VAL A 66 0.34 -0.67 -1.20
N GLU A 67 0.47 -1.69 -2.05
CA GLU A 67 -0.60 -2.18 -2.90
C GLU A 67 -0.94 -3.62 -2.50
N THR A 68 -2.21 -3.88 -2.21
CA THR A 68 -2.74 -5.22 -1.98
C THR A 68 -3.60 -5.66 -3.16
N GLN A 69 -4.13 -6.89 -3.18
CA GLN A 69 -5.04 -7.28 -4.27
C GLN A 69 -6.28 -6.40 -4.31
N ASN A 70 -6.74 -5.90 -3.16
CA ASN A 70 -8.05 -5.27 -3.00
C ASN A 70 -7.99 -3.78 -2.67
N ALA A 71 -6.85 -3.25 -2.22
CA ALA A 71 -6.73 -1.84 -1.83
C ALA A 71 -5.37 -1.24 -2.20
N LEU A 72 -5.33 0.09 -2.30
CA LEU A 72 -4.09 0.86 -2.16
C LEU A 72 -4.06 1.45 -0.75
N ILE A 73 -2.92 1.31 -0.06
CA ILE A 73 -2.74 1.82 1.30
C ILE A 73 -1.66 2.90 1.26
N GLU A 74 -2.05 4.12 1.61
CA GLU A 74 -1.15 5.24 1.87
C GLU A 74 -0.82 5.27 3.36
N VAL A 75 0.43 5.51 3.72
CA VAL A 75 0.93 5.45 5.10
C VAL A 75 1.46 6.81 5.54
N THR A 76 1.26 7.16 6.82
CA THR A 76 1.79 8.41 7.37
C THR A 76 1.96 8.37 8.88
N THR A 77 3.10 8.81 9.39
CA THR A 77 3.26 9.12 10.83
C THR A 77 2.74 10.51 11.20
N ARG A 78 2.43 11.37 10.23
CA ARG A 78 1.93 12.74 10.47
C ARG A 78 0.57 12.75 11.16
N ARG A 79 0.24 13.89 11.79
CA ARG A 79 -1.06 14.13 12.47
C ARG A 79 -2.15 14.73 11.56
N SER A 80 -1.77 15.19 10.37
CA SER A 80 -2.65 15.75 9.35
C SER A 80 -1.93 15.81 7.98
N GLY A 81 -2.65 16.17 6.92
CA GLY A 81 -2.09 16.32 5.57
C GLY A 81 -2.61 15.26 4.59
N LYS A 82 -1.78 14.86 3.61
CA LYS A 82 -2.00 13.75 2.65
C LYS A 82 -3.25 13.84 1.74
N SER A 83 -4.16 14.80 1.91
CA SER A 83 -5.37 14.93 1.07
C SER A 83 -5.11 15.06 -0.43
N LYS A 84 -4.01 15.71 -0.84
CA LYS A 84 -3.60 15.80 -2.25
C LYS A 84 -3.23 14.43 -2.81
N GLN A 85 -2.49 13.65 -2.03
CA GLN A 85 -2.02 12.32 -2.41
C GLN A 85 -3.18 11.33 -2.50
N ILE A 86 -4.07 11.34 -1.49
CA ILE A 86 -5.30 10.54 -1.50
C ILE A 86 -6.17 10.83 -2.72
N ARG A 87 -6.42 12.12 -3.03
CA ARG A 87 -7.16 12.48 -4.25
C ARG A 87 -6.48 11.99 -5.52
N LYS A 88 -5.14 11.96 -5.55
CA LYS A 88 -4.38 11.45 -6.70
C LYS A 88 -4.57 9.95 -6.86
N LEU A 89 -4.42 9.17 -5.78
CA LEU A 89 -4.66 7.73 -5.78
C LEU A 89 -6.10 7.35 -6.15
N LEU A 90 -7.08 8.17 -5.78
CA LEU A 90 -8.49 7.95 -6.13
C LEU A 90 -8.80 8.27 -7.61
N ALA A 91 -8.16 9.29 -8.19
CA ALA A 91 -8.56 9.84 -9.49
C ALA A 91 -7.61 9.54 -10.65
N ASN A 92 -6.34 9.23 -10.39
CA ASN A 92 -5.34 9.02 -11.44
C ASN A 92 -5.24 7.53 -11.82
N SER A 93 -5.56 7.22 -13.09
CA SER A 93 -5.55 5.86 -13.63
C SER A 93 -4.15 5.25 -13.76
N ASP A 94 -3.09 6.06 -13.85
CA ASP A 94 -1.71 5.56 -13.93
C ASP A 94 -1.25 5.08 -12.54
N MET A 95 -1.76 5.70 -11.47
CA MET A 95 -1.53 5.26 -10.10
C MET A 95 -2.43 4.10 -9.70
N ASN A 96 -3.72 4.18 -10.05
CA ASN A 96 -4.75 3.23 -9.63
C ASN A 96 -5.61 2.78 -10.83
N PRO A 97 -5.05 1.97 -11.76
CA PRO A 97 -5.75 1.57 -12.98
C PRO A 97 -6.99 0.72 -12.69
N ALA A 98 -6.94 -0.09 -11.63
CA ALA A 98 -8.03 -0.95 -11.19
C ALA A 98 -9.10 -0.22 -10.36
N ARG A 99 -8.91 1.07 -10.06
CA ARG A 99 -9.78 1.86 -9.17
C ARG A 99 -10.06 1.18 -7.83
N LYS A 100 -9.02 0.55 -7.26
CA LYS A 100 -9.08 -0.06 -5.93
C LYS A 100 -9.45 1.00 -4.89
N PRO A 101 -10.23 0.65 -3.85
CA PRO A 101 -10.37 1.46 -2.65
C PRO A 101 -9.02 1.98 -2.14
N VAL A 102 -9.00 3.22 -1.65
CA VAL A 102 -7.81 3.83 -1.04
C VAL A 102 -8.01 3.90 0.45
N ILE A 103 -7.07 3.32 1.20
CA ILE A 103 -7.01 3.33 2.65
C ILE A 103 -5.86 4.26 3.05
N LEU A 104 -6.10 5.17 3.98
CA LEU A 104 -5.05 5.91 4.67
C LEU A 104 -4.81 5.29 6.04
N PHE A 105 -3.63 4.71 6.23
CA PHE A 105 -3.17 4.26 7.54
C PHE A 105 -2.41 5.38 8.25
N ALA A 106 -3.04 5.96 9.28
CA ALA A 106 -2.56 7.18 9.94
C ALA A 106 -2.72 7.11 11.47
N PRO A 107 -1.84 6.38 12.18
CA PRO A 107 -2.00 6.11 13.62
C PRO A 107 -1.98 7.35 14.52
N ASN A 108 -1.50 8.49 14.02
CA ASN A 108 -1.41 9.74 14.78
C ASN A 108 -2.50 10.77 14.41
N TYR A 109 -3.49 10.40 13.59
CA TYR A 109 -4.57 11.32 13.23
C TYR A 109 -5.58 11.49 14.37
N GLY A 110 -6.02 12.74 14.55
CA GLY A 110 -7.18 13.05 15.39
C GLY A 110 -8.48 13.11 14.58
N ALA A 111 -9.63 13.09 15.26
CA ALA A 111 -10.96 13.01 14.65
C ALA A 111 -11.22 14.02 13.51
N HIS A 112 -10.75 15.26 13.64
CA HIS A 112 -10.89 16.28 12.60
C HIS A 112 -10.10 15.94 11.33
N ALA A 113 -8.86 15.45 11.47
CA ALA A 113 -8.04 15.05 10.34
C ALA A 113 -8.63 13.81 9.64
N THR A 114 -9.13 12.84 10.43
CA THR A 114 -9.86 11.68 9.92
C THR A 114 -11.07 12.10 9.09
N THR A 115 -11.96 12.92 9.66
CA THR A 115 -13.17 13.41 8.96
C THR A 115 -12.84 14.10 7.65
N ASN A 116 -11.80 14.95 7.64
CA ASN A 116 -11.39 15.64 6.41
C ASN A 116 -10.94 14.68 5.32
N ILE A 117 -10.19 13.62 5.65
CA ILE A 117 -9.78 12.63 4.65
C ILE A 117 -10.95 11.74 4.24
N THR A 118 -11.78 11.28 5.17
CA THR A 118 -12.95 10.45 4.85
C THR A 118 -13.89 11.16 3.88
N SER A 119 -14.05 12.49 3.99
CA SER A 119 -14.85 13.28 3.04
C SER A 119 -14.36 13.23 1.58
N THR A 120 -13.13 12.79 1.34
CA THR A 120 -12.58 12.61 -0.02
C THR A 120 -12.98 11.28 -0.68
N GLY A 121 -13.58 10.36 0.08
CA GLY A 121 -13.96 9.02 -0.37
C GLY A 121 -12.96 7.92 0.02
N ALA A 122 -11.87 8.26 0.71
CA ALA A 122 -10.94 7.28 1.26
C ALA A 122 -11.41 6.72 2.61
N ILE A 123 -10.98 5.50 2.91
CA ILE A 123 -11.13 4.89 4.23
C ILE A 123 -9.93 5.35 5.07
N VAL A 124 -10.17 5.70 6.33
CA VAL A 124 -9.09 6.10 7.25
C VAL A 124 -9.09 5.12 8.42
N VAL A 125 -7.93 4.57 8.72
CA VAL A 125 -7.70 3.66 9.83
C VAL A 125 -6.53 4.16 10.67
N CYS A 126 -6.63 4.02 11.99
CA CYS A 126 -5.64 4.51 12.94
C CYS A 126 -4.93 3.36 13.67
N THR A 127 -5.41 2.12 13.55
CA THR A 127 -4.77 0.94 14.14
C THR A 127 -4.56 -0.16 13.11
N GLU A 128 -3.59 -1.03 13.37
CA GLU A 128 -3.30 -2.18 12.51
C GLU A 128 -4.48 -3.17 12.50
N GLU A 129 -5.17 -3.32 13.62
CA GLU A 129 -6.40 -4.12 13.74
C GLU A 129 -7.51 -3.59 12.81
N GLU A 130 -7.81 -2.29 12.85
CA GLU A 130 -8.79 -1.65 11.96
C GLU A 130 -8.41 -1.84 10.48
N LEU A 131 -7.12 -1.76 10.15
CA LEU A 131 -6.63 -1.99 8.80
C LEU A 131 -6.97 -3.40 8.32
N LEU A 132 -6.66 -4.41 9.13
CA LEU A 132 -6.91 -5.82 8.79
C LEU A 132 -8.42 -6.12 8.70
N GLU A 133 -9.23 -5.56 9.60
CA GLU A 133 -10.69 -5.70 9.55
C GLU A 133 -11.28 -5.10 8.26
N VAL A 134 -10.81 -3.92 7.86
CA VAL A 134 -11.24 -3.28 6.61
C VAL A 134 -10.85 -4.13 5.41
N LEU A 135 -9.62 -4.66 5.37
CA LEU A 135 -9.16 -5.50 4.27
C LEU A 135 -9.96 -6.80 4.16
N ALA A 136 -10.21 -7.48 5.28
CA ALA A 136 -11.07 -8.67 5.31
C ALA A 136 -12.48 -8.37 4.78
N THR A 137 -13.06 -7.23 5.15
CA THR A 137 -14.37 -6.79 4.65
C THR A 137 -14.37 -6.52 3.13
N LEU A 138 -13.23 -6.11 2.55
CA LEU A 138 -13.10 -5.90 1.11
C LEU A 138 -12.99 -7.22 0.34
N GLU A 139 -12.40 -8.27 0.94
CA GLU A 139 -12.32 -9.59 0.34
C GLU A 139 -13.69 -10.27 0.21
N GLU A 140 -14.56 -10.11 1.21
CA GLU A 140 -15.91 -10.69 1.24
C GLU A 140 -16.87 -10.09 0.20
N LYS A 141 -16.53 -8.95 -0.40
CA LYS A 141 -17.38 -8.23 -1.38
C LYS A 141 -17.11 -8.63 -2.85
N LYS A 142 -16.31 -9.67 -3.08
CA LYS A 142 -16.09 -10.29 -4.39
C LYS A 142 -17.27 -11.18 -4.80
#